data_AF-A0A822YDX3-F1
#
_entry.id   AF-A0A822YDX3-F1
#
_cell.length_a   1.000
_cell.length_b   1.000
_cell.length_c   1.000
_cell.angle_alpha   90.00
_cell.angle_beta   90.00
_cell.angle_gamma   90.00
#
_symmetry.space_group_name_H-M   'P 1'
#
loop_
_entity.id
_entity.type
_entity.pdbx_description
1 polymer ?
#
loop_
_entity_poly.entity_id
_entity_poly.type
_entity_poly.pdbx_seq_one_letter_code
_entity_poly.pdbx_strand_id
1 'polypeptide(L)'
;MASTTLSVANPSLQANGKGFSDFSGLRISSASLPFARKTSDDFLSVIAFQTSAVGGSGQKRGVVEAKLKVAINGFGRIGRNFLRCWHGRKDSPLDVVVINDTGGVKQASHLLKYDSTLGIFEADVKPAGDDAISVDGKIIKVVSNRNPANLPWKDLGIDLVIEGTGVFVDREGAGKHIQAGAKKVLITAPGKGDIPTYVVGVNADSYNPEEPIISNASCTTNCLAPFVKVLDQKFGEQQCQ
;
A
#
# COMPACT_ATOMS: atom_id res chain seq x y z
N MET A 1 47.97 -18.60 -46.45
CA MET A 1 46.51 -18.35 -46.31
C MET A 1 46.13 -18.69 -44.88
N ALA A 2 45.62 -17.85 -43.99
CA ALA A 2 45.44 -16.41 -43.90
C ALA A 2 45.51 -16.09 -42.38
N SER A 3 46.16 -15.00 -42.01
CA SER A 3 46.19 -14.45 -40.64
C SER A 3 44.92 -13.62 -40.43
N THR A 4 44.27 -13.72 -39.28
CA THR A 4 43.11 -12.87 -38.94
C THR A 4 43.39 -12.11 -37.66
N THR A 5 43.82 -10.87 -37.84
CA THR A 5 43.94 -9.83 -36.83
C THR A 5 42.57 -9.27 -36.47
N LEU A 6 42.24 -9.24 -35.18
CA LEU A 6 41.10 -8.49 -34.65
C LEU A 6 41.41 -6.99 -34.69
N SER A 7 40.64 -6.26 -35.50
CA SER A 7 40.69 -4.80 -35.63
C SER A 7 39.80 -4.14 -34.58
N VAL A 8 40.37 -3.23 -33.79
CA VAL A 8 39.64 -2.32 -32.90
C VAL A 8 39.19 -1.13 -33.74
N ALA A 9 37.88 -0.94 -33.87
CA ALA A 9 37.31 0.25 -34.48
C ALA A 9 36.71 1.16 -33.38
N ASN A 10 37.32 2.32 -33.22
CA ASN A 10 36.65 3.50 -32.67
C ASN A 10 35.81 4.14 -33.78
N PRO A 11 34.57 4.54 -33.49
CA PRO A 11 34.04 5.76 -34.05
C PRO A 11 33.65 6.73 -32.93
N SER A 12 34.25 7.90 -32.97
CA SER A 12 33.81 9.12 -32.31
C SER A 12 32.33 9.38 -32.62
N LEU A 13 31.47 9.25 -31.60
CA LEU A 13 30.08 9.68 -31.67
C LEU A 13 29.92 10.98 -30.88
N GLN A 14 29.62 12.02 -31.64
CA GLN A 14 29.23 13.34 -31.18
C GLN A 14 28.07 13.22 -30.19
N ALA A 15 28.24 13.79 -29.00
CA ALA A 15 27.18 13.95 -28.02
C ALA A 15 26.16 14.96 -28.56
N ASN A 16 25.03 14.47 -29.07
CA ASN A 16 23.87 15.30 -29.32
C ASN A 16 22.98 15.22 -28.07
N GLY A 17 22.93 16.31 -27.32
CA GLY A 17 22.22 16.41 -26.06
C GLY A 17 20.72 16.20 -26.25
N LYS A 18 20.19 15.19 -25.55
CA LYS A 18 18.81 15.09 -25.05
C LYS A 18 18.74 13.90 -24.10
N GLY A 19 19.18 14.14 -22.87
CA GLY A 19 19.06 13.23 -21.74
C GLY A 19 18.20 13.85 -20.65
N PHE A 20 17.19 13.09 -20.22
CA PHE A 20 16.51 13.15 -18.91
C PHE A 20 15.92 14.50 -18.47
N SER A 21 14.69 14.77 -18.88
CA SER A 21 13.81 15.76 -18.26
C SER A 21 12.99 15.24 -17.06
N ASP A 22 13.02 13.95 -16.74
CA ASP A 22 11.99 13.33 -15.89
C ASP A 22 12.39 13.12 -14.42
N PHE A 23 13.29 13.97 -13.89
CA PHE A 23 13.63 13.95 -12.46
C PHE A 23 13.85 15.36 -11.88
N SER A 24 13.06 16.34 -12.34
CA SER A 24 13.19 17.76 -11.99
C SER A 24 12.14 18.28 -10.98
N GLY A 25 11.54 17.38 -10.19
CA GLY A 25 10.43 17.71 -9.29
C GLY A 25 10.79 18.17 -7.86
N LEU A 26 12.05 18.11 -7.44
CA LEU A 26 12.46 18.57 -6.11
C LEU A 26 12.78 20.07 -6.10
N ARG A 27 11.73 20.91 -6.07
CA ARG A 27 11.88 22.32 -5.70
C ARG A 27 11.58 22.52 -4.22
N ILE A 28 12.61 22.95 -3.49
CA ILE A 28 12.49 23.56 -2.17
C ILE A 28 11.90 24.97 -2.38
N SER A 29 10.81 25.29 -1.70
CA SER A 29 10.34 26.67 -1.57
C SER A 29 9.82 26.92 -0.16
N SER A 30 10.51 27.83 0.51
CA SER A 30 10.14 28.47 1.75
C SER A 30 8.92 29.39 1.60
N ALA A 31 8.10 29.42 2.65
CA ALA A 31 7.32 30.55 3.18
C ALA A 31 5.83 30.77 2.78
N SER A 32 5.06 30.96 3.85
CA SER A 32 3.83 31.74 4.07
C SER A 32 2.44 31.13 3.78
N LEU A 33 1.65 31.06 4.86
CA LEU A 33 0.20 30.80 4.93
C LEU A 33 -0.61 31.99 4.39
N PRO A 34 -1.84 31.76 3.89
CA PRO A 34 -3.00 32.24 4.65
C PRO A 34 -4.28 31.34 4.61
N PHE A 35 -4.95 31.32 5.76
CA PHE A 35 -6.38 31.30 6.08
C PHE A 35 -7.46 30.87 5.05
N ALA A 36 -8.04 29.69 5.32
CA ALA A 36 -9.47 29.29 5.36
C ALA A 36 -10.44 29.44 4.16
N ARG A 37 -11.07 28.31 3.77
CA ARG A 37 -12.55 28.11 3.82
C ARG A 37 -12.96 26.62 3.72
N LYS A 38 -13.96 26.25 4.52
CA LYS A 38 -14.62 24.94 4.68
C LYS A 38 -15.19 24.36 3.37
N THR A 39 -15.05 23.05 3.16
CA THR A 39 -16.14 22.03 3.26
C THR A 39 -15.66 20.66 2.71
N SER A 40 -15.33 19.71 3.59
CA SER A 40 -15.43 18.23 3.40
C SER A 40 -14.82 17.50 4.61
N ASP A 41 -15.35 17.79 5.80
CA ASP A 41 -14.86 17.22 7.06
C ASP A 41 -15.53 15.86 7.29
N ASP A 42 -14.80 14.76 7.11
CA ASP A 42 -15.03 13.49 7.83
C ASP A 42 -13.90 12.47 7.61
N PHE A 43 -13.33 12.40 6.40
CA PHE A 43 -12.23 11.46 6.11
C PHE A 43 -10.85 12.05 6.46
N LEU A 44 -10.64 13.33 6.13
CA LEU A 44 -9.38 14.02 6.39
C LEU A 44 -9.20 14.38 7.87
N SER A 45 -10.30 14.62 8.61
CA SER A 45 -10.24 14.93 10.05
C SER A 45 -9.71 13.77 10.90
N VAL A 46 -10.07 12.53 10.55
CA VAL A 46 -9.59 11.31 11.21
C VAL A 46 -8.08 11.12 11.00
N ILE A 47 -7.56 11.48 9.81
CA ILE A 47 -6.15 11.34 9.46
C ILE A 47 -5.33 12.55 9.98
N ALA A 48 -5.87 13.76 9.91
CA ALA A 48 -5.19 15.00 10.29
C ALA A 48 -4.90 15.11 11.80
N PHE A 49 -5.59 14.33 12.64
CA PHE A 49 -5.33 14.30 14.08
C PHE A 49 -4.02 13.57 14.47
N GLN A 50 -3.35 12.87 13.54
CA GLN A 50 -2.16 12.06 13.87
C GLN A 50 -0.78 12.66 13.55
N THR A 51 -0.68 13.86 12.97
CA THR A 51 0.64 14.46 12.63
C THR A 51 1.05 15.69 13.46
N SER A 52 0.28 16.05 14.49
CA SER A 52 0.62 17.19 15.36
C SER A 52 0.72 16.78 16.83
N ALA A 53 1.92 16.36 17.29
CA ALA A 53 2.46 16.65 18.63
C ALA A 53 3.74 15.82 18.89
N VAL A 54 4.89 16.34 18.46
CA VAL A 54 6.15 16.14 19.20
C VAL A 54 6.36 17.40 20.02
N GLY A 55 6.05 17.34 21.31
CA GLY A 55 6.31 18.42 22.27
C GLY A 55 5.17 18.58 23.29
N GLY A 56 5.40 18.12 24.52
CA GLY A 56 4.58 18.48 25.68
C GLY A 56 3.87 17.31 26.36
N SER A 57 4.24 17.10 27.62
CA SER A 57 3.68 16.22 28.66
C SER A 57 2.23 15.74 28.50
N GLY A 58 2.05 14.42 28.62
CA GLY A 58 0.88 13.82 29.25
C GLY A 58 -0.44 13.90 28.47
N GLN A 59 -0.47 13.40 27.23
CA GLN A 59 -1.75 13.07 26.59
C GLN A 59 -2.20 11.66 26.96
N LYS A 60 -3.27 11.56 27.76
CA LYS A 60 -4.05 10.31 27.84
C LYS A 60 -4.61 10.03 26.46
N ARG A 61 -4.07 9.02 25.76
CA ARG A 61 -4.65 8.50 24.52
C ARG A 61 -6.05 8.00 24.82
N GLY A 62 -7.06 8.80 24.48
CA GLY A 62 -8.42 8.30 24.34
C GLY A 62 -8.43 7.25 23.23
N VAL A 63 -9.10 6.12 23.48
CA VAL A 63 -9.37 5.12 22.45
C VAL A 63 -10.21 5.82 21.38
N VAL A 64 -9.64 6.03 20.20
CA VAL A 64 -10.35 6.62 19.05
C VAL A 64 -11.54 5.73 18.69
N GLU A 65 -12.73 6.32 18.68
CA GLU A 65 -14.03 5.63 18.54
C GLU A 65 -14.32 5.22 17.08
N ALA A 66 -13.66 5.84 16.08
CA ALA A 66 -13.85 5.54 14.67
C ALA A 66 -12.67 4.76 14.08
N LYS A 67 -12.88 3.49 13.77
CA LYS A 67 -11.92 2.67 13.00
C LYS A 67 -12.25 2.71 11.51
N LEU A 68 -11.23 2.85 10.67
CA LEU A 68 -11.36 2.78 9.21
C LEU A 68 -11.71 1.36 8.80
N LYS A 69 -12.79 1.19 8.03
CA LYS A 69 -13.22 -0.12 7.53
C LYS A 69 -12.35 -0.55 6.37
N VAL A 70 -11.71 -1.71 6.52
CA VAL A 70 -10.75 -2.26 5.56
C VAL A 70 -11.29 -3.51 4.90
N ALA A 71 -11.18 -3.53 3.57
CA ALA A 71 -11.37 -4.71 2.74
C ALA A 71 -10.01 -5.24 2.27
N ILE A 72 -9.87 -6.56 2.19
CA ILE A 72 -8.71 -7.22 1.57
C ILE A 72 -9.16 -7.85 0.27
N ASN A 73 -8.62 -7.40 -0.86
CA ASN A 73 -8.84 -8.06 -2.15
C ASN A 73 -7.67 -9.01 -2.47
N GLY A 74 -7.96 -10.30 -2.55
CA GLY A 74 -6.94 -11.34 -2.75
C GLY A 74 -6.36 -11.84 -1.43
N PHE A 75 -6.87 -12.97 -0.94
CA PHE A 75 -6.43 -13.56 0.33
C PHE A 75 -5.26 -14.56 0.16
N GLY A 76 -4.31 -14.15 -0.68
CA GLY A 76 -3.04 -14.83 -0.88
C GLY A 76 -2.07 -14.60 0.27
N ARG A 77 -0.77 -14.81 0.02
CA ARG A 77 0.28 -14.67 1.04
C ARG A 77 0.28 -13.29 1.71
N ILE A 78 0.21 -12.21 0.92
CA ILE A 78 0.23 -10.85 1.46
C ILE A 78 -1.06 -10.53 2.23
N GLY A 79 -2.24 -10.85 1.68
CA GLY A 79 -3.53 -10.60 2.34
C GLY A 79 -3.67 -11.31 3.69
N ARG A 80 -3.26 -12.58 3.78
CA ARG A 80 -3.26 -13.33 5.05
C ARG A 80 -2.26 -12.78 6.05
N ASN A 81 -1.05 -12.45 5.59
CA ASN A 81 -0.03 -11.86 6.46
C ASN A 81 -0.43 -10.48 6.96
N PHE A 82 -1.11 -9.67 6.13
CA PHE A 82 -1.67 -8.40 6.55
C PHE A 82 -2.64 -8.60 7.72
N LEU A 83 -3.61 -9.53 7.59
CA LEU A 83 -4.55 -9.81 8.68
C LEU A 83 -3.85 -10.34 9.94
N ARG A 84 -2.90 -11.28 9.82
CA ARG A 84 -2.12 -11.81 10.95
C ARG A 84 -1.34 -10.73 11.69
N CYS A 85 -0.60 -9.90 10.95
CA CYS A 85 0.19 -8.80 11.51
C CYS A 85 -0.70 -7.76 12.20
N TRP A 86 -1.89 -7.52 11.64
CA TRP A 86 -2.79 -6.50 12.13
C TRP A 86 -3.57 -6.93 13.37
N HIS A 87 -3.96 -8.20 13.44
CA HIS A 87 -4.63 -8.80 14.60
C HIS A 87 -3.81 -8.65 15.90
N GLY A 88 -2.48 -8.73 15.81
CA GLY A 88 -1.59 -8.55 16.96
C GLY A 88 -1.54 -7.13 17.54
N ARG A 89 -2.22 -6.14 16.94
CA ARG A 89 -2.16 -4.73 17.33
C ARG A 89 -3.44 -4.30 18.06
N LYS A 90 -3.34 -4.11 19.38
CA LYS A 90 -4.49 -3.76 20.25
C LYS A 90 -5.09 -2.38 19.95
N ASP A 91 -4.25 -1.37 19.70
CA ASP A 91 -4.67 0.02 19.48
C ASP A 91 -4.63 0.40 18.00
N SER A 92 -5.36 -0.38 17.21
CA SER A 92 -5.33 -0.27 15.77
C SER A 92 -6.45 0.63 15.22
N PRO A 93 -6.14 1.60 14.34
CA PRO A 93 -7.14 2.43 13.68
C PRO A 93 -7.84 1.73 12.51
N LEU A 94 -7.40 0.53 12.10
CA LEU A 94 -8.01 -0.18 10.96
C LEU A 94 -8.82 -1.37 11.45
N ASP A 95 -10.02 -1.52 10.90
CA ASP A 95 -10.94 -2.61 11.17
C ASP A 95 -11.15 -3.43 9.90
N VAL A 96 -10.52 -4.62 9.82
CA VAL A 96 -10.73 -5.53 8.68
C VAL A 96 -12.12 -6.16 8.80
N VAL A 97 -13.02 -5.82 7.88
CA VAL A 97 -14.44 -6.24 7.91
C VAL A 97 -14.80 -7.24 6.81
N VAL A 98 -14.05 -7.26 5.71
CA VAL A 98 -14.35 -8.10 4.56
C VAL A 98 -13.09 -8.55 3.81
N ILE A 99 -13.13 -9.77 3.29
CA ILE A 99 -12.10 -10.38 2.46
C ILE A 99 -12.77 -10.84 1.16
N ASN A 100 -12.18 -10.51 0.02
CA ASN A 100 -12.54 -11.13 -1.26
C ASN A 100 -11.54 -12.25 -1.57
N ASP A 101 -12.05 -13.47 -1.66
CA ASP A 101 -11.26 -14.66 -2.00
C ASP A 101 -12.08 -15.68 -2.79
N THR A 102 -11.51 -16.19 -3.88
CA THR A 102 -12.19 -17.18 -4.74
C THR A 102 -12.23 -18.59 -4.13
N GLY A 103 -11.43 -18.84 -3.10
CA GLY A 103 -11.34 -20.10 -2.39
C GLY A 103 -12.47 -20.39 -1.41
N GLY A 104 -13.24 -19.36 -1.08
CA GLY A 104 -14.33 -19.43 -0.11
C GLY A 104 -13.86 -19.57 1.34
N VAL A 105 -14.82 -19.59 2.26
CA VAL A 105 -14.58 -19.51 3.71
C VAL A 105 -13.67 -20.62 4.22
N LYS A 106 -13.92 -21.88 3.84
CA LYS A 106 -13.18 -23.05 4.35
C LYS A 106 -11.70 -22.98 4.01
N GLN A 107 -11.38 -22.62 2.75
CA GLN A 107 -9.99 -22.50 2.33
C GLN A 107 -9.33 -21.30 3.02
N ALA A 108 -10.00 -20.15 3.01
CA ALA A 108 -9.50 -18.93 3.64
C ALA A 108 -9.20 -19.14 5.14
N SER A 109 -10.11 -19.75 5.91
CA SER A 109 -9.90 -20.03 7.34
C SER A 109 -8.74 -20.99 7.58
N HIS A 110 -8.62 -22.05 6.76
CA HIS A 110 -7.56 -23.03 6.92
C HIS A 110 -6.18 -22.41 6.62
N LEU A 111 -6.05 -21.68 5.51
CA LEU A 111 -4.81 -21.04 5.09
C LEU A 111 -4.43 -19.84 5.99
N LEU A 112 -5.40 -19.23 6.68
CA LEU A 112 -5.12 -18.22 7.69
C LEU A 112 -4.56 -18.85 8.97
N LYS A 113 -5.13 -19.98 9.40
CA LYS A 113 -4.71 -20.68 10.63
C LYS A 113 -3.35 -21.35 10.47
N TYR A 114 -3.08 -21.95 9.32
CA TYR A 114 -1.87 -22.73 9.05
C TYR A 114 -1.06 -22.11 7.91
N ASP A 115 0.13 -21.61 8.23
CA ASP A 115 1.09 -21.12 7.24
C ASP A 115 2.41 -21.88 7.35
N SER A 116 2.96 -22.34 6.22
CA SER A 116 4.18 -23.14 6.20
C SER A 116 5.43 -22.38 6.61
N THR A 117 5.45 -21.04 6.46
CA THR A 117 6.62 -20.21 6.77
C THR A 117 6.47 -19.53 8.14
N LEU A 118 5.28 -19.02 8.45
CA LEU A 118 5.01 -18.29 9.69
C LEU A 118 4.39 -19.17 10.80
N GLY A 119 4.23 -20.47 10.54
CA GLY A 119 3.63 -21.41 11.49
C GLY A 119 2.14 -21.17 11.73
N ILE A 120 1.65 -21.77 12.82
CA ILE A 120 0.26 -21.68 13.25
C ILE A 120 -0.02 -20.25 13.72
N PHE A 121 -1.16 -19.71 13.31
CA PHE A 121 -1.61 -18.41 13.78
C PHE A 121 -2.24 -18.56 15.18
N GLU A 122 -1.69 -17.84 16.16
CA GLU A 122 -2.13 -17.78 17.56
C GLU A 122 -3.44 -16.97 17.75
N ALA A 123 -4.45 -17.31 16.95
CA ALA A 123 -5.81 -16.83 17.07
C ALA A 123 -6.79 -17.99 16.84
N ASP A 124 -7.96 -17.93 17.45
CA ASP A 124 -9.06 -18.86 17.22
C ASP A 124 -9.73 -18.54 15.88
N VAL A 125 -9.28 -19.21 14.81
CA VAL A 125 -9.79 -19.03 13.45
C VAL A 125 -10.78 -20.14 13.12
N LYS A 126 -12.02 -19.78 12.83
CA LYS A 126 -13.10 -20.73 12.52
C LYS A 126 -13.96 -20.23 11.35
N PRO A 127 -14.45 -21.12 10.47
CA PRO A 127 -15.59 -20.79 9.61
C PRO A 127 -16.78 -20.32 10.44
N ALA A 128 -17.43 -19.24 10.00
CA ALA A 128 -18.65 -18.72 10.58
C ALA A 128 -19.74 -18.72 9.50
N GLY A 129 -20.35 -19.88 9.27
CA GLY A 129 -21.23 -20.10 8.13
C GLY A 129 -20.47 -20.22 6.81
N ASP A 130 -21.15 -19.93 5.70
CA ASP A 130 -20.63 -20.09 4.34
C ASP A 130 -20.05 -18.79 3.75
N ASP A 131 -20.26 -17.65 4.41
CA ASP A 131 -19.90 -16.32 3.92
C ASP A 131 -19.07 -15.49 4.92
N ALA A 132 -18.55 -16.08 6.00
CA ALA A 132 -17.67 -15.39 6.95
C ALA A 132 -16.66 -16.30 7.67
N ILE A 133 -15.58 -15.68 8.16
CA ILE A 133 -14.65 -16.29 9.11
C ILE A 133 -14.73 -15.56 10.46
N SER A 134 -14.59 -16.30 11.55
CA SER A 134 -14.38 -15.76 12.89
C SER A 134 -12.89 -15.83 13.23
N VAL A 135 -12.35 -14.73 13.77
CA VAL A 135 -10.98 -14.64 14.29
C VAL A 135 -11.06 -14.08 15.70
N ASP A 136 -10.83 -14.92 16.72
CA ASP A 136 -11.04 -14.58 18.14
C ASP A 136 -12.43 -13.98 18.43
N GLY A 137 -13.46 -14.55 17.80
CA GLY A 137 -14.85 -14.09 17.93
C GLY A 137 -15.22 -12.90 17.04
N LYS A 138 -14.26 -12.22 16.41
CA LYS A 138 -14.54 -11.17 15.43
C LYS A 138 -14.95 -11.77 14.09
N ILE A 139 -16.12 -11.39 13.60
CA ILE A 139 -16.63 -11.82 12.29
C ILE A 139 -16.06 -10.95 11.17
N ILE A 140 -15.51 -11.60 10.16
CA ILE A 140 -15.00 -10.99 8.93
C ILE A 140 -15.72 -11.65 7.76
N LYS A 141 -16.43 -10.85 6.97
CA LYS A 141 -17.18 -11.36 5.81
C LYS A 141 -16.21 -11.86 4.74
N VAL A 142 -16.57 -12.95 4.07
CA VAL A 142 -15.87 -13.48 2.91
C VAL A 142 -16.81 -13.37 1.72
N VAL A 143 -16.37 -12.62 0.72
CA VAL A 143 -17.03 -12.51 -0.58
C VAL A 143 -16.16 -13.16 -1.65
N SER A 144 -16.76 -13.51 -2.78
CA SER A 144 -16.05 -14.15 -3.90
C SER A 144 -16.52 -13.53 -5.21
N ASN A 145 -15.72 -12.61 -5.75
CA ASN A 145 -15.93 -12.08 -7.09
C ASN A 145 -14.59 -11.77 -7.77
N ARG A 146 -14.43 -12.19 -9.03
CA ARG A 146 -13.23 -11.91 -9.81
C ARG A 146 -13.19 -10.49 -10.38
N ASN A 147 -14.35 -9.84 -10.52
CA ASN A 147 -14.43 -8.47 -10.99
C ASN A 147 -14.58 -7.52 -9.79
N PRO A 148 -13.57 -6.66 -9.51
CA PRO A 148 -13.64 -5.73 -8.39
C PRO A 148 -14.82 -4.76 -8.40
N ALA A 149 -15.32 -4.40 -9.58
CA ALA A 149 -16.44 -3.47 -9.73
C ALA A 149 -17.77 -4.02 -9.18
N ASN A 150 -17.88 -5.35 -9.03
CA ASN A 150 -19.07 -6.03 -8.52
C ASN A 150 -19.02 -6.28 -7.01
N LEU A 151 -17.94 -5.87 -6.33
CA LEU A 151 -17.78 -6.10 -4.90
C LEU A 151 -18.61 -5.09 -4.10
N PRO A 152 -19.20 -5.49 -2.95
CA PRO A 152 -20.16 -4.68 -2.21
C PRO A 152 -19.48 -3.63 -1.31
N TRP A 153 -18.49 -2.88 -1.81
CA TRP A 153 -17.72 -1.94 -1.00
C TRP A 153 -18.55 -0.77 -0.51
N LYS A 154 -19.42 -0.24 -1.36
CA LYS A 154 -20.37 0.82 -0.99
C LYS A 154 -21.28 0.40 0.15
N ASP A 155 -21.89 -0.78 0.05
CA ASP A 155 -22.86 -1.28 1.03
C ASP A 155 -22.21 -1.57 2.38
N LEU A 156 -20.93 -1.99 2.36
CA LEU A 156 -20.16 -2.25 3.58
C LEU A 156 -19.49 -1.00 4.14
N GLY A 157 -19.50 0.12 3.40
CA GLY A 157 -18.88 1.39 3.78
C GLY A 157 -17.36 1.29 3.87
N ILE A 158 -16.71 0.67 2.88
CA ILE A 158 -15.25 0.43 2.89
C ILE A 158 -14.48 1.74 2.68
N ASP A 159 -13.59 2.04 3.61
CA ASP A 159 -12.71 3.20 3.54
C ASP A 159 -11.42 2.88 2.77
N LEU A 160 -10.85 1.69 2.99
CA LEU A 160 -9.58 1.29 2.40
C LEU A 160 -9.66 -0.15 1.86
N VAL A 161 -9.23 -0.32 0.62
CA VAL A 161 -8.96 -1.64 0.04
C VAL A 161 -7.47 -1.92 0.05
N ILE A 162 -7.08 -3.06 0.59
CA ILE A 162 -5.75 -3.65 0.40
C ILE A 162 -5.81 -4.53 -0.84
N GLU A 163 -5.23 -4.04 -1.94
CA GLU A 163 -5.18 -4.75 -3.22
C GLU A 163 -3.96 -5.68 -3.25
N GLY A 164 -4.22 -6.95 -2.86
CA GLY A 164 -3.22 -8.00 -2.68
C GLY A 164 -3.27 -9.10 -3.74
N THR A 165 -4.04 -8.95 -4.81
CA THR A 165 -4.11 -9.97 -5.89
C THR A 165 -2.87 -9.93 -6.78
N GLY A 166 -2.22 -8.77 -6.92
CA GLY A 166 -1.14 -8.53 -7.87
C GLY A 166 -1.60 -8.39 -9.33
N VAL A 167 -2.90 -8.45 -9.60
CA VAL A 167 -3.47 -8.31 -10.95
C VAL A 167 -3.85 -6.86 -11.24
N PHE A 168 -4.52 -6.20 -10.29
CA PHE A 168 -5.04 -4.84 -10.44
C PHE A 168 -4.02 -3.80 -9.99
N VAL A 169 -2.93 -3.68 -10.73
CA VAL A 169 -1.78 -2.83 -10.37
C VAL A 169 -1.70 -1.52 -11.16
N ASP A 170 -2.67 -1.24 -12.03
CA ASP A 170 -2.80 0.01 -12.77
C ASP A 170 -4.04 0.81 -12.31
N ARG A 171 -4.13 2.07 -12.76
CA ARG A 171 -5.18 3.01 -12.33
C ARG A 171 -6.57 2.53 -12.74
N GLU A 172 -6.70 1.90 -13.91
CA GLU A 172 -7.97 1.36 -14.41
C GLU A 172 -8.42 0.15 -13.57
N GLY A 173 -7.53 -0.82 -13.36
CA GLY A 173 -7.81 -2.04 -12.61
C GLY A 173 -8.13 -1.75 -11.15
N ALA A 174 -7.26 -1.00 -10.45
CA ALA A 174 -7.48 -0.61 -9.07
C ALA A 174 -8.68 0.35 -8.93
N GLY A 175 -8.92 1.20 -9.94
CA GLY A 175 -10.06 2.11 -10.00
C GLY A 175 -11.42 1.42 -9.95
N LYS A 176 -11.51 0.14 -10.32
CA LYS A 176 -12.74 -0.65 -10.17
C LYS A 176 -13.19 -0.78 -8.71
N HIS A 177 -12.26 -0.76 -7.75
CA HIS A 177 -12.62 -0.73 -6.33
C HIS A 177 -13.26 0.60 -5.91
N ILE A 178 -12.77 1.71 -6.46
CA ILE A 178 -13.35 3.04 -6.23
C ILE A 178 -14.76 3.10 -6.84
N GLN A 179 -14.94 2.56 -8.05
CA GLN A 179 -16.26 2.45 -8.69
C GLN A 179 -17.24 1.62 -7.87
N ALA A 180 -16.78 0.54 -7.24
CA ALA A 180 -17.55 -0.28 -6.31
C ALA A 180 -17.87 0.41 -4.96
N GLY A 181 -17.28 1.60 -4.70
CA GLY A 181 -17.61 2.46 -3.55
C GLY A 181 -16.56 2.50 -2.45
N ALA A 182 -15.36 1.94 -2.65
CA ALA A 182 -14.26 2.15 -1.71
C ALA A 182 -13.71 3.58 -1.82
N LYS A 183 -13.27 4.17 -0.71
CA LYS A 183 -12.71 5.54 -0.72
C LYS A 183 -11.25 5.59 -1.17
N LYS A 184 -10.45 4.57 -0.83
CA LYS A 184 -9.02 4.50 -1.15
C LYS A 184 -8.57 3.07 -1.45
N VAL A 185 -7.55 2.93 -2.30
CA VAL A 185 -6.91 1.65 -2.62
C VAL A 185 -5.41 1.73 -2.36
N LEU A 186 -4.90 0.75 -1.62
CA LEU A 186 -3.47 0.52 -1.41
C LEU A 186 -3.04 -0.75 -2.15
N ILE A 187 -2.25 -0.59 -3.20
CA ILE A 187 -1.70 -1.70 -3.98
C ILE A 187 -0.45 -2.23 -3.27
N THR A 188 -0.40 -3.55 -3.01
CA THR A 188 0.73 -4.19 -2.32
C THR A 188 1.84 -4.68 -3.27
N ALA A 189 1.97 -4.02 -4.42
CA ALA A 189 2.90 -4.31 -5.49
C ALA A 189 3.26 -2.99 -6.22
N PRO A 190 4.31 -2.95 -7.06
CA PRO A 190 4.61 -1.78 -7.87
C PRO A 190 3.41 -1.36 -8.72
N GLY A 191 2.98 -0.11 -8.54
CA GLY A 191 1.96 0.48 -9.41
C GLY A 191 2.49 0.65 -10.82
N LYS A 192 1.63 0.47 -11.82
CA LYS A 192 1.93 0.77 -13.22
C LYS A 192 1.44 2.16 -13.60
N GLY A 193 2.17 2.82 -14.49
CA GLY A 193 1.83 4.16 -14.97
C GLY A 193 2.13 5.24 -13.93
N ASP A 194 1.17 6.11 -13.69
CA ASP A 194 1.29 7.33 -12.89
C ASP A 194 0.88 7.15 -11.42
N ILE A 195 0.80 5.90 -10.92
CA ILE A 195 0.38 5.63 -9.54
C ILE A 195 1.50 6.08 -8.57
N PRO A 196 1.20 7.01 -7.66
CA PRO A 196 2.18 7.46 -6.67
C PRO A 196 2.56 6.31 -5.74
N THR A 197 3.86 6.11 -5.58
CA THR A 197 4.44 5.00 -4.83
C THR A 197 5.18 5.51 -3.61
N TYR A 198 4.85 4.94 -2.45
CA TYR A 198 5.39 5.37 -1.17
C TYR A 198 6.09 4.21 -0.46
N VAL A 199 7.28 4.49 0.07
CA VAL A 199 8.05 3.61 0.93
C VAL A 199 8.21 4.29 2.28
N VAL A 200 7.68 3.64 3.31
CA VAL A 200 7.70 4.16 4.69
C VAL A 200 9.14 4.34 5.16
N GLY A 201 9.46 5.51 5.72
CA GLY A 201 10.81 5.90 6.13
C GLY A 201 11.69 6.49 5.01
N VAL A 202 11.27 6.39 3.75
CA VAL A 202 12.01 6.93 2.60
C VAL A 202 11.34 8.20 2.09
N ASN A 203 10.13 8.09 1.54
CA ASN A 203 9.39 9.21 0.93
C ASN A 203 7.93 9.30 1.40
N ALA A 204 7.55 8.60 2.47
CA ALA A 204 6.17 8.65 2.98
C ALA A 204 5.72 10.06 3.44
N ASP A 205 6.66 10.96 3.74
CA ASP A 205 6.37 12.35 4.10
C ASP A 205 5.78 13.15 2.92
N SER A 206 6.00 12.70 1.68
CA SER A 206 5.41 13.31 0.47
C SER A 206 4.05 12.72 0.11
N TYR A 207 3.42 11.97 1.03
CA TYR A 207 2.12 11.35 0.81
C TYR A 207 1.03 12.40 0.56
N ASN A 208 0.36 12.29 -0.59
CA ASN A 208 -0.84 13.08 -0.89
C ASN A 208 -2.11 12.31 -0.47
N PRO A 209 -2.87 12.79 0.54
CA PRO A 209 -4.11 12.16 0.96
C PRO A 209 -5.22 12.16 -0.10
N GLU A 210 -5.18 13.10 -1.05
CA GLU A 210 -6.17 13.23 -2.11
C GLU A 210 -6.06 12.13 -3.17
N GLU A 211 -4.90 11.47 -3.28
CA GLU A 211 -4.69 10.37 -4.23
C GLU A 211 -5.51 9.14 -3.83
N PRO A 212 -6.52 8.73 -4.62
CA PRO A 212 -7.41 7.64 -4.25
C PRO A 212 -6.74 6.27 -4.39
N ILE A 213 -5.67 6.16 -5.17
CA ILE A 213 -4.96 4.92 -5.47
C ILE A 213 -3.47 5.16 -5.28
N ILE A 214 -2.86 4.38 -4.40
CA ILE A 214 -1.43 4.47 -4.10
C ILE A 214 -0.79 3.08 -4.10
N SER A 215 0.53 3.03 -4.30
CA SER A 215 1.30 1.78 -4.24
C SER A 215 2.25 1.77 -3.05
N ASN A 216 2.37 0.61 -2.38
CA ASN A 216 3.38 0.34 -1.36
C ASN A 216 4.66 -0.31 -1.94
N ALA A 217 4.92 -0.08 -3.24
CA ALA A 217 6.05 -0.61 -3.98
C ALA A 217 6.16 -2.16 -3.95
N SER A 218 7.36 -2.68 -4.28
CA SER A 218 7.70 -4.10 -4.09
C SER A 218 8.43 -4.33 -2.76
N CYS A 219 8.52 -5.59 -2.32
CA CYS A 219 9.34 -5.97 -1.18
C CYS A 219 10.83 -5.64 -1.38
N THR A 220 11.36 -5.83 -2.59
CA THR A 220 12.74 -5.47 -2.94
C THR A 220 12.96 -3.96 -2.85
N THR A 221 12.00 -3.15 -3.31
CA THR A 221 12.06 -1.70 -3.19
C THR A 221 12.05 -1.25 -1.72
N ASN A 222 11.17 -1.83 -0.90
CA ASN A 222 11.12 -1.53 0.53
C ASN A 222 12.42 -1.93 1.25
N CYS A 223 13.08 -3.00 0.81
CA CYS A 223 14.37 -3.42 1.34
C CYS A 223 15.50 -2.46 0.94
N LEU A 224 15.58 -2.09 -0.35
CA LEU A 224 16.72 -1.37 -0.90
C LEU A 224 16.65 0.15 -0.69
N ALA A 225 15.47 0.75 -0.80
CA ALA A 225 15.30 2.20 -0.82
C ALA A 225 15.84 2.93 0.43
N PRO A 226 15.72 2.40 1.67
CA PRO A 226 16.35 3.01 2.84
C PRO A 226 17.88 3.09 2.75
N PHE A 227 18.53 2.07 2.21
CA PHE A 227 19.98 2.08 2.01
C PHE A 227 20.39 3.10 0.97
N VAL A 228 19.68 3.14 -0.16
CA VAL A 228 19.92 4.13 -1.22
C VAL A 228 19.77 5.55 -0.69
N LYS A 229 18.72 5.83 0.09
CA LYS A 229 18.51 7.14 0.73
C LYS A 229 19.68 7.56 1.62
N VAL A 230 20.21 6.65 2.44
CA VAL A 230 21.36 6.96 3.30
C VAL A 230 22.62 7.22 2.48
N LEU A 231 22.87 6.40 1.44
CA LEU A 231 24.03 6.55 0.59
C LEU A 231 24.02 7.87 -0.17
N ASP A 232 22.89 8.20 -0.81
CA ASP A 232 22.68 9.46 -1.52
C ASP A 232 22.88 10.67 -0.58
N GLN A 233 22.21 10.68 0.57
CA GLN A 233 22.28 11.81 1.51
C GLN A 233 23.66 12.03 2.15
N LYS A 234 24.49 10.97 2.26
CA LYS A 234 25.80 11.06 2.93
C LYS A 234 26.97 11.19 1.98
N PHE A 235 26.88 10.58 0.80
CA PHE A 235 28.01 10.44 -0.11
C PHE A 235 27.73 11.02 -1.51
N GLY A 236 26.48 11.36 -1.83
CA GLY A 236 26.04 11.75 -3.17
C GLY A 236 26.00 10.56 -4.12
N GLU A 237 25.27 10.69 -5.24
CA GLU A 237 25.20 9.65 -6.26
C GLU A 237 26.43 9.68 -7.18
N GLN A 238 27.27 8.64 -7.12
CA GLN A 238 27.99 8.17 -8.31
C GLN A 238 27.13 7.06 -8.94
N GLN A 239 26.74 7.23 -10.20
CA GLN A 239 25.95 6.22 -10.91
C GLN A 239 26.71 4.89 -10.93
N CYS A 240 26.09 3.82 -10.43
CA CYS A 240 26.50 2.46 -10.77
C CYS A 240 26.22 2.26 -12.26
N GLN A 241 27.26 2.39 -13.08
CA GLN A 241 27.24 1.96 -14.48
C GLN A 241 27.30 0.43 -14.57
#